data_AF-A0A5C7JB00-F1
#
_entry.id   AF-A0A5C7JB00-F1
#
_cell.length_a   1.000
_cell.length_b   1.000
_cell.length_c   1.000
_cell.angle_alpha   90.00
_cell.angle_beta   90.00
_cell.angle_gamma   90.00
#
_symmetry.space_group_name_H-M   'P 1'
#
loop_
_entity.id
_entity.type
_entity.pdbx_description
1 polymer ?
#
loop_
_entity_poly.entity_id
_entity_poly.type
_entity_poly.pdbx_seq_one_letter_code
_entity_poly.pdbx_strand_id
1 'polypeptide(L)'
;MQRHPIPVIVIAQLFGTSLWFSANAASDDLARAWGATAADIGWLTNAVQLGFILGTLGFAVSGLADRFPASRIFSVAAIFGAACNAGFAFVAQGIDSGLAFRFAVGLALAGIYPLGMKLVVSWAPDRAGHALAQLVGMLTLGTALPHLTRLVGAGWPWQAVILASSALALLAAGAIFALGDGPHLKRRAGVPHLKLGRVFFAFANPDFRASALGYFGHQWELYAFWTIVPILATQASLDTGTGWSVSALAFAFIGIGALGCIVGGLVSERTS
;
A
#
# COMPACT_ATOMS: atom_id res chain seq x y z
N MET A 1 -21.93 -17.14 -9.25
CA MET A 1 -20.71 -17.97 -9.35
C MET A 1 -19.60 -17.16 -10.00
N GLN A 2 -18.78 -16.41 -9.24
CA GLN A 2 -17.58 -15.80 -9.81
C GLN A 2 -16.46 -16.84 -9.81
N ARG A 3 -15.96 -17.22 -11.00
CA ARG A 3 -15.01 -18.34 -11.17
C ARG A 3 -13.58 -18.02 -10.69
N HIS A 4 -13.22 -16.76 -10.40
CA HIS A 4 -11.87 -16.37 -10.00
C HIS A 4 -11.84 -15.17 -9.01
N PRO A 5 -12.16 -15.37 -7.71
CA PRO A 5 -12.20 -14.27 -6.73
C PRO A 5 -10.81 -13.71 -6.36
N ILE A 6 -9.77 -14.53 -6.39
CA ILE A 6 -8.42 -14.12 -5.96
C ILE A 6 -7.78 -13.09 -6.90
N PRO A 7 -7.76 -13.27 -8.24
CA PRO A 7 -7.27 -12.24 -9.15
C PRO A 7 -8.02 -10.92 -9.03
N VAL A 8 -9.34 -10.96 -8.80
CA VAL A 8 -10.16 -9.76 -8.60
C VAL A 8 -9.70 -9.01 -7.35
N ILE A 9 -9.48 -9.72 -6.24
CA ILE A 9 -9.01 -9.09 -4.99
C ILE A 9 -7.60 -8.53 -5.17
N VAL A 10 -6.69 -9.27 -5.80
CA VAL A 10 -5.31 -8.81 -6.04
C VAL A 10 -5.28 -7.56 -6.93
N ILE A 11 -6.05 -7.54 -8.02
CA ILE A 11 -6.15 -6.37 -8.92
C ILE A 11 -6.83 -5.20 -8.21
N ALA A 12 -7.90 -5.44 -7.45
CA ALA A 12 -8.53 -4.39 -6.67
C ALA A 12 -7.58 -3.83 -5.60
N GLN A 13 -6.73 -4.67 -5.01
CA GLN A 13 -5.71 -4.24 -4.07
C GLN A 13 -4.66 -3.36 -4.76
N LEU A 14 -4.21 -3.72 -5.97
CA LEU A 14 -3.32 -2.90 -6.79
C LEU A 14 -3.89 -1.51 -6.97
N PHE A 15 -5.14 -1.47 -7.42
CA PHE A 15 -5.83 -0.25 -7.76
C PHE A 15 -6.11 0.61 -6.52
N GLY A 16 -6.51 0.01 -5.40
CA GLY A 16 -6.72 0.74 -4.15
C GLY A 16 -5.41 1.25 -3.53
N THR A 17 -4.33 0.46 -3.59
CA THR A 17 -3.01 0.86 -3.05
C THR A 17 -2.28 1.86 -3.95
N SER A 18 -2.71 2.04 -5.21
CA SER A 18 -2.17 3.09 -6.09
C SER A 18 -2.26 4.50 -5.48
N LEU A 19 -3.28 4.76 -4.64
CA LEU A 19 -3.43 6.02 -3.89
C LEU A 19 -2.20 6.34 -3.03
N TRP A 20 -1.56 5.32 -2.47
CA TRP A 20 -0.33 5.48 -1.69
C TRP A 20 0.80 6.03 -2.58
N PHE A 21 1.06 5.34 -3.69
CA PHE A 21 2.23 5.59 -4.55
C PHE A 21 2.07 6.83 -5.44
N SER A 22 0.85 7.24 -5.73
CA SER A 22 0.54 8.28 -6.71
C SER A 22 1.30 9.61 -6.50
N ALA A 23 1.38 10.11 -5.26
CA ALA A 23 2.11 11.35 -4.96
C ALA A 23 3.63 11.19 -5.11
N ASN A 24 4.17 10.02 -4.79
CA ASN A 24 5.59 9.73 -4.96
C ASN A 24 5.94 9.55 -6.44
N ALA A 25 5.04 8.97 -7.23
CA ALA A 25 5.24 8.81 -8.67
C ALA A 25 5.23 10.15 -9.41
N ALA A 26 4.53 11.14 -8.86
CA ALA A 26 4.43 12.50 -9.37
C ALA A 26 5.30 13.52 -8.60
N SER A 27 6.25 13.05 -7.77
CA SER A 27 7.02 13.90 -6.84
C SER A 27 7.74 15.04 -7.53
N ASP A 28 8.33 14.79 -8.70
CA ASP A 28 9.20 15.75 -9.38
C ASP A 28 8.40 16.91 -9.98
N ASP A 29 7.23 16.60 -10.53
CA ASP A 29 6.31 17.61 -11.07
C ASP A 29 5.63 18.39 -9.94
N LEU A 30 5.21 17.70 -8.88
CA LEU A 30 4.67 18.32 -7.67
C LEU A 30 5.67 19.27 -7.01
N ALA A 31 6.95 18.86 -6.91
CA ALA A 31 8.02 19.67 -6.36
C ALA A 31 8.24 20.94 -7.18
N ARG A 32 8.22 20.83 -8.52
CA ARG A 32 8.29 22.02 -9.40
C ARG A 32 7.07 22.92 -9.27
N ALA A 33 5.87 22.35 -9.19
CA ALA A 33 4.62 23.12 -9.12
C ALA A 33 4.47 23.91 -7.81
N TRP A 34 4.93 23.35 -6.69
CA TRP A 34 4.80 23.97 -5.37
C TRP A 34 6.10 24.60 -4.86
N GLY A 35 7.19 24.55 -5.63
CA GLY A 35 8.52 24.94 -5.16
C GLY A 35 8.98 24.12 -3.95
N ALA A 36 8.52 22.88 -3.84
CA ALA A 36 8.71 22.04 -2.67
C ALA A 36 10.08 21.36 -2.67
N THR A 37 10.66 21.23 -1.49
CA THR A 37 11.93 20.53 -1.29
C THR A 37 11.71 19.01 -1.21
N ALA A 38 12.80 18.24 -1.30
CA ALA A 38 12.73 16.79 -1.06
C ALA A 38 12.20 16.44 0.34
N ALA A 39 12.48 17.29 1.34
CA ALA A 39 11.96 17.12 2.70
C ALA A 39 10.43 17.29 2.74
N ASP A 40 9.88 18.24 1.99
CA ASP A 40 8.43 18.48 1.91
C ASP A 40 7.68 17.30 1.27
N ILE A 41 8.23 16.72 0.21
CA ILE A 41 7.71 15.47 -0.37
C ILE A 41 7.79 14.32 0.64
N GLY A 42 8.86 14.27 1.43
CA GLY A 42 9.01 13.35 2.55
C GLY A 42 7.88 13.50 3.58
N TRP A 43 7.53 14.72 3.96
CA TRP A 43 6.41 15.00 4.87
C TRP A 43 5.06 14.52 4.32
N LEU A 44 4.79 14.73 3.02
CA LEU A 44 3.57 14.23 2.37
C LEU A 44 3.50 12.68 2.40
N THR A 45 4.63 12.00 2.30
CA THR A 45 4.70 10.54 2.44
C THR A 45 4.45 10.10 3.88
N ASN A 46 5.10 10.76 4.84
CA ASN A 46 4.95 10.45 6.25
C ASN A 46 3.52 10.69 6.76
N ALA A 47 2.82 11.71 6.24
CA ALA A 47 1.42 11.97 6.55
C ALA A 47 0.52 10.77 6.19
N VAL A 48 0.73 10.13 5.04
CA VAL A 48 0.00 8.90 4.67
C VAL A 48 0.30 7.77 5.64
N GLN A 49 1.57 7.56 5.98
CA GLN A 49 1.99 6.50 6.90
C GLN A 49 1.35 6.70 8.27
N LEU A 50 1.37 7.92 8.79
CA LEU A 50 0.72 8.27 10.06
C LEU A 50 -0.79 8.02 10.00
N GLY A 51 -1.45 8.47 8.93
CA GLY A 51 -2.87 8.21 8.71
C GLY A 51 -3.19 6.71 8.66
N PHE A 52 -2.36 5.92 7.98
CA PHE A 52 -2.50 4.47 7.92
C PHE A 52 -2.35 3.81 9.30
N ILE A 53 -1.35 4.22 10.09
CA ILE A 53 -1.13 3.70 11.44
C ILE A 53 -2.32 4.05 12.35
N LEU A 54 -2.76 5.30 12.36
CA LEU A 54 -3.89 5.72 13.20
C LEU A 54 -5.21 5.09 12.73
N GLY A 55 -5.40 4.93 11.42
CA GLY A 55 -6.57 4.26 10.86
C GLY A 55 -6.61 2.79 11.23
N THR A 56 -5.50 2.07 11.10
CA THR A 56 -5.42 0.64 11.46
C THR A 56 -5.60 0.42 12.94
N LEU A 57 -5.00 1.27 13.79
CA LEU A 57 -5.24 1.27 15.23
C LEU A 57 -6.72 1.56 15.53
N GLY A 58 -7.33 2.54 14.87
CA GLY A 58 -8.75 2.85 14.98
C GLY A 58 -9.64 1.66 14.64
N PHE A 59 -9.37 0.95 13.54
CA PHE A 59 -10.08 -0.28 13.17
C PHE A 59 -9.90 -1.39 14.20
N ALA A 60 -8.68 -1.59 14.71
CA ALA A 60 -8.37 -2.62 15.71
C ALA A 60 -9.05 -2.35 17.05
N VAL A 61 -9.05 -1.09 17.51
CA VAL A 61 -9.62 -0.67 18.80
C VAL A 61 -11.15 -0.63 18.74
N SER A 62 -11.73 -0.18 17.63
CA SER A 62 -13.20 -0.14 17.46
C SER A 62 -13.82 -1.50 17.14
N GLY A 63 -13.03 -2.48 16.69
CA GLY A 63 -13.54 -3.75 16.17
C GLY A 63 -14.39 -3.60 14.91
N LEU A 64 -14.31 -2.46 14.23
CA LEU A 64 -15.15 -2.12 13.08
C LEU A 64 -14.98 -3.14 11.94
N ALA A 65 -13.73 -3.63 11.75
CA ALA A 65 -13.38 -4.65 10.78
C ALA A 65 -14.05 -6.02 11.02
N ASP A 66 -14.49 -6.30 12.24
CA ASP A 66 -15.19 -7.53 12.61
C ASP A 66 -16.71 -7.36 12.65
N ARG A 67 -17.19 -6.12 12.77
CA ARG A 67 -18.62 -5.78 12.83
C ARG A 67 -19.26 -5.70 11.45
N PHE A 68 -18.56 -5.17 10.45
CA PHE A 68 -19.10 -4.94 9.12
C PHE A 68 -18.47 -5.86 8.07
N PRO A 69 -19.18 -6.11 6.95
CA PRO A 69 -18.64 -6.83 5.80
C PRO A 69 -17.31 -6.21 5.34
N ALA A 70 -16.27 -7.02 5.17
CA ALA A 70 -14.95 -6.54 4.76
C ALA A 70 -15.01 -5.87 3.38
N SER A 71 -15.81 -6.43 2.47
CA SER A 71 -16.10 -5.85 1.15
C SER A 71 -16.69 -4.44 1.23
N ARG A 72 -17.62 -4.18 2.16
CA ARG A 72 -18.23 -2.85 2.33
C ARG A 72 -17.27 -1.84 2.92
N ILE A 73 -16.50 -2.23 3.94
CA ILE A 73 -15.47 -1.36 4.54
C ILE A 73 -14.45 -0.99 3.47
N PHE A 74 -13.97 -1.98 2.70
CA PHE A 74 -13.05 -1.75 1.60
C PHE A 74 -13.61 -0.76 0.59
N SER A 75 -14.84 -0.97 0.09
CA SER A 75 -15.41 -0.10 -0.94
C SER A 75 -15.64 1.33 -0.44
N VAL A 76 -16.12 1.51 0.80
CA VAL A 76 -16.29 2.85 1.40
C VAL A 76 -14.94 3.53 1.58
N ALA A 77 -13.94 2.80 2.08
CA ALA A 77 -12.59 3.32 2.26
C ALA A 77 -11.95 3.69 0.91
N ALA A 78 -12.11 2.87 -0.13
CA ALA A 78 -11.61 3.15 -1.47
C ALA A 78 -12.27 4.39 -2.10
N ILE A 79 -13.59 4.55 -1.93
CA ILE A 79 -14.31 5.75 -2.39
C ILE A 79 -13.85 6.99 -1.62
N PHE A 80 -13.75 6.91 -0.29
CA PHE A 80 -13.27 8.00 0.55
C PHE A 80 -11.82 8.39 0.19
N GLY A 81 -10.94 7.40 0.03
CA GLY A 81 -9.57 7.59 -0.40
C GLY A 81 -9.47 8.24 -1.78
N ALA A 82 -10.28 7.80 -2.75
CA ALA A 82 -10.35 8.40 -4.08
C ALA A 82 -10.83 9.86 -4.02
N ALA A 83 -11.83 10.16 -3.18
CA ALA A 83 -12.33 11.52 -3.00
C ALA A 83 -11.29 12.44 -2.35
N CYS A 84 -10.61 11.98 -1.29
CA CYS A 84 -9.53 12.74 -0.66
C CYS A 84 -8.32 12.93 -1.60
N ASN A 85 -7.99 11.92 -2.40
CA ASN A 85 -6.90 11.99 -3.37
C ASN A 85 -7.25 12.93 -4.54
N ALA A 86 -8.49 12.92 -5.03
CA ALA A 86 -8.95 13.91 -5.99
C ALA A 86 -9.02 15.33 -5.38
N GLY A 87 -9.43 15.44 -4.11
CA GLY A 87 -9.38 16.68 -3.34
C GLY A 87 -7.95 17.23 -3.22
N PHE A 88 -6.96 16.37 -3.02
CA PHE A 88 -5.55 16.75 -3.07
C PHE A 88 -5.18 17.35 -4.44
N ALA A 89 -5.62 16.75 -5.55
CA ALA A 89 -5.33 17.25 -6.89
C ALA A 89 -5.97 18.62 -7.21
N PHE A 90 -7.19 18.87 -6.74
CA PHE A 90 -7.96 20.06 -7.12
C PHE A 90 -7.95 21.19 -6.10
N VAL A 91 -7.82 20.87 -4.82
CA VAL A 91 -8.04 21.82 -3.70
C VAL A 91 -6.76 22.14 -2.96
N ALA A 92 -5.77 21.26 -2.94
CA ALA A 92 -4.52 21.54 -2.24
C ALA A 92 -3.74 22.66 -2.93
N GLN A 93 -3.39 23.70 -2.18
CA GLN A 93 -2.66 24.88 -2.66
C GLN A 93 -1.19 24.87 -2.23
N GLY A 94 -0.78 23.87 -1.46
CA GLY A 94 0.57 23.74 -0.93
C GLY A 94 0.69 22.61 0.08
N ILE A 95 1.87 22.51 0.71
CA ILE A 95 2.25 21.39 1.58
C ILE A 95 1.28 21.21 2.76
N ASP A 96 0.92 22.27 3.49
CA ASP A 96 0.06 22.15 4.68
C ASP A 96 -1.31 21.54 4.35
N SER A 97 -1.99 22.09 3.34
CA SER A 97 -3.25 21.54 2.84
C SER A 97 -3.06 20.13 2.26
N GLY A 98 -1.92 19.88 1.64
CA GLY A 98 -1.53 18.59 1.11
C GLY A 98 -1.39 17.52 2.20
N LEU A 99 -0.79 17.86 3.34
CA LEU A 99 -0.61 16.95 4.48
C LEU A 99 -1.95 16.44 5.00
N ALA A 100 -2.95 17.32 5.12
CA ALA A 100 -4.28 16.95 5.57
C ALA A 100 -4.95 15.92 4.62
N PHE A 101 -4.91 16.17 3.30
CA PHE A 101 -5.45 15.22 2.34
C PHE A 101 -4.66 13.91 2.31
N ARG A 102 -3.34 13.96 2.35
CA ARG A 102 -2.48 12.76 2.37
C ARG A 102 -2.71 11.93 3.64
N PHE A 103 -2.87 12.58 4.78
CA PHE A 103 -3.26 11.92 6.02
C PHE A 103 -4.62 11.22 5.89
N ALA A 104 -5.63 11.89 5.30
CA ALA A 104 -6.93 11.28 5.05
C ALA A 104 -6.88 10.09 4.07
N VAL A 105 -6.03 10.16 3.04
CA VAL A 105 -5.73 9.01 2.16
C VAL A 105 -5.08 7.86 2.96
N GLY A 106 -4.20 8.17 3.90
CA GLY A 106 -3.64 7.19 4.84
C GLY A 106 -4.71 6.47 5.66
N LEU A 107 -5.66 7.22 6.23
CA LEU A 107 -6.81 6.64 6.97
C LEU A 107 -7.63 5.72 6.07
N ALA A 108 -7.85 6.10 4.81
CA ALA A 108 -8.55 5.28 3.83
C ALA A 108 -7.81 3.96 3.56
N LEU A 109 -6.48 4.01 3.39
CA LEU A 109 -5.66 2.83 3.12
C LEU A 109 -5.74 1.78 4.23
N ALA A 110 -6.00 2.18 5.48
CA ALA A 110 -6.24 1.25 6.59
C ALA A 110 -7.49 0.39 6.38
N GLY A 111 -8.48 0.89 5.64
CA GLY A 111 -9.69 0.15 5.25
C GLY A 111 -9.51 -0.68 3.98
N ILE A 112 -8.43 -0.48 3.23
CA ILE A 112 -8.16 -1.12 1.93
C ILE A 112 -7.18 -2.27 2.11
N TYR A 113 -6.01 -2.04 2.74
CA TYR A 113 -4.92 -3.01 2.80
C TYR A 113 -5.17 -4.19 3.74
N PRO A 114 -5.38 -4.00 5.05
CA PRO A 114 -5.73 -5.09 5.97
C PRO A 114 -7.00 -5.86 5.57
N LEU A 115 -8.03 -5.16 5.10
CA LEU A 115 -9.30 -5.79 4.74
C LEU A 115 -9.19 -6.58 3.43
N GLY A 116 -8.37 -6.14 2.48
CA GLY A 116 -8.04 -6.92 1.29
C GLY A 116 -7.40 -8.27 1.64
N MET A 117 -6.44 -8.26 2.56
CA MET A 117 -5.83 -9.50 3.09
C MET A 117 -6.88 -10.39 3.77
N LYS A 118 -7.80 -9.81 4.55
CA LYS A 118 -8.93 -10.55 5.16
C LYS A 118 -9.85 -11.15 4.09
N LEU A 119 -10.10 -10.45 2.98
CA LEU A 119 -10.91 -10.94 1.87
C LEU A 119 -10.23 -12.12 1.16
N VAL A 120 -8.92 -12.05 0.90
CA VAL A 120 -8.15 -13.17 0.32
C VAL A 120 -8.32 -14.43 1.16
N VAL A 121 -8.09 -14.34 2.48
CA VAL A 121 -8.22 -15.47 3.40
C VAL A 121 -9.66 -16.00 3.45
N SER A 122 -10.66 -15.12 3.32
CA SER A 122 -12.08 -15.53 3.31
C SER A 122 -12.51 -16.30 2.05
N TRP A 123 -11.82 -16.08 0.93
CA TRP A 123 -12.16 -16.70 -0.36
C TRP A 123 -11.30 -17.93 -0.65
N ALA A 124 -10.01 -17.90 -0.33
CA ALA A 124 -9.09 -19.02 -0.53
C ALA A 124 -8.04 -19.11 0.60
N PRO A 125 -8.40 -19.66 1.77
CA PRO A 125 -7.47 -19.78 2.90
C PRO A 125 -6.22 -20.61 2.54
N ASP A 126 -6.39 -21.68 1.75
CA ASP A 126 -5.30 -22.57 1.34
C ASP A 126 -4.29 -21.92 0.38
N ARG A 127 -4.64 -20.76 -0.22
CA ARG A 127 -3.78 -20.01 -1.15
C ARG A 127 -3.42 -18.62 -0.61
N ALA A 128 -3.69 -18.37 0.66
CA ALA A 128 -3.48 -17.05 1.25
C ALA A 128 -2.01 -16.61 1.19
N GLY A 129 -1.06 -17.54 1.40
CA GLY A 129 0.38 -17.26 1.30
C GLY A 129 0.80 -16.81 -0.09
N HIS A 130 0.36 -17.51 -1.14
CA HIS A 130 0.64 -17.16 -2.53
C HIS A 130 0.03 -15.81 -2.92
N ALA A 131 -1.24 -15.59 -2.58
CA ALA A 131 -1.92 -14.33 -2.85
C ALA A 131 -1.27 -13.16 -2.10
N LEU A 132 -0.81 -13.38 -0.86
CA LEU A 132 -0.07 -12.38 -0.10
C LEU A 132 1.28 -12.05 -0.76
N ALA A 133 2.01 -13.06 -1.24
CA ALA A 133 3.26 -12.85 -1.98
C ALA A 133 3.05 -12.02 -3.27
N GLN A 134 1.97 -12.27 -4.01
CA GLN A 134 1.60 -11.46 -5.17
C GLN A 134 1.28 -10.01 -4.79
N LEU A 135 0.54 -9.80 -3.69
CA LEU A 135 0.25 -8.47 -3.16
C LEU A 135 1.52 -7.70 -2.76
N VAL A 136 2.45 -8.36 -2.09
CA VAL A 136 3.72 -7.72 -1.68
C VAL A 136 4.59 -7.43 -2.89
N GLY A 137 4.71 -8.36 -3.85
CA GLY A 137 5.50 -8.12 -5.07
C GLY A 137 4.97 -6.93 -5.88
N MET A 138 3.64 -6.80 -5.94
CA MET A 138 2.97 -5.68 -6.56
C MET A 138 3.19 -4.36 -5.80
N LEU A 139 3.20 -4.35 -4.47
CA LEU A 139 3.58 -3.17 -3.68
C LEU A 139 5.03 -2.76 -3.96
N THR A 140 5.95 -3.73 -4.01
CA THR A 140 7.36 -3.48 -4.34
C THR A 140 7.50 -2.86 -5.74
N LEU A 141 6.76 -3.37 -6.72
CA LEU A 141 6.71 -2.78 -8.06
C LEU A 141 6.11 -1.37 -8.05
N GLY A 142 5.07 -1.15 -7.24
CA GLY A 142 4.47 0.16 -7.00
C GLY A 142 5.45 1.18 -6.42
N THR A 143 6.30 0.77 -5.48
CA THR A 143 7.39 1.59 -4.94
C THR A 143 8.46 1.93 -5.98
N ALA A 144 8.64 1.08 -7.00
CA ALA A 144 9.57 1.33 -8.10
C ALA A 144 9.00 2.28 -9.17
N LEU A 145 7.67 2.44 -9.27
CA LEU A 145 7.01 3.29 -10.28
C LEU A 145 7.56 4.73 -10.38
N PRO A 146 7.87 5.46 -9.29
CA PRO A 146 8.47 6.79 -9.37
C PRO A 146 9.80 6.83 -10.14
N HIS A 147 10.59 5.77 -10.04
CA HIS A 147 11.84 5.66 -10.79
C HIS A 147 11.59 5.35 -12.27
N LEU A 148 10.55 4.56 -12.55
CA LEU A 148 10.10 4.31 -13.91
C LEU A 148 9.59 5.60 -14.56
N THR A 149 8.69 6.35 -13.91
CA THR A 149 8.14 7.61 -14.45
C THR A 149 9.24 8.64 -14.76
N ARG A 150 10.24 8.75 -13.87
CA ARG A 150 11.47 9.53 -14.11
C ARG A 150 12.25 9.05 -15.32
N LEU A 151 12.39 7.73 -15.48
CA LEU A 151 13.13 7.14 -16.60
C LEU A 151 12.46 7.38 -17.95
N VAL A 152 11.13 7.24 -18.04
CA VAL A 152 10.38 7.49 -19.28
C VAL A 152 10.25 8.97 -19.61
N GLY A 153 10.65 9.88 -18.72
CA GLY A 153 10.53 11.33 -18.93
C GLY A 153 9.08 11.76 -19.15
N ALA A 154 8.13 11.00 -18.61
CA ALA A 154 6.71 11.22 -18.81
C ALA A 154 6.31 12.48 -18.04
N GLY A 155 6.36 13.65 -18.70
CA GLY A 155 6.02 14.96 -18.16
C GLY A 155 4.52 15.16 -17.91
N TRP A 156 3.86 14.16 -17.34
CA TRP A 156 2.45 14.22 -17.01
C TRP A 156 2.24 15.19 -15.84
N PRO A 157 1.21 16.05 -15.90
CA PRO A 157 0.85 16.88 -14.75
C PRO A 157 0.61 16.00 -13.53
N TRP A 158 1.14 16.37 -12.37
CA TRP A 158 0.99 15.57 -11.15
C TRP A 158 -0.48 15.29 -10.82
N GLN A 159 -1.38 16.23 -11.10
CA GLN A 159 -2.82 16.07 -10.93
C GLN A 159 -3.35 14.88 -11.75
N ALA A 160 -2.87 14.67 -12.98
CA ALA A 160 -3.31 13.56 -13.81
C ALA A 160 -2.95 12.19 -13.19
N VAL A 161 -1.75 12.07 -12.62
CA VAL A 161 -1.30 10.84 -11.94
C VAL A 161 -2.14 10.56 -10.69
N ILE A 162 -2.42 11.61 -9.90
CA ILE A 162 -3.29 11.52 -8.71
C ILE A 162 -4.72 11.13 -9.10
N LEU A 163 -5.28 11.74 -10.15
CA LEU A 163 -6.65 11.46 -10.60
C LEU A 163 -6.79 10.07 -11.24
N ALA A 164 -5.79 9.63 -12.01
CA ALA A 164 -5.75 8.26 -12.53
C ALA A 164 -5.79 7.24 -11.39
N SER A 165 -4.99 7.45 -10.34
CA SER A 165 -4.98 6.58 -9.15
C SER A 165 -6.33 6.61 -8.40
N SER A 166 -6.98 7.77 -8.37
CA SER A 166 -8.33 7.92 -7.80
C SER A 166 -9.38 7.13 -8.60
N ALA A 167 -9.30 7.17 -9.93
CA ALA A 167 -10.18 6.38 -10.80
C ALA A 167 -9.95 4.87 -10.62
N LEU A 168 -8.69 4.43 -10.53
CA LEU A 168 -8.35 3.04 -10.23
C LEU A 168 -8.96 2.62 -8.88
N ALA A 169 -8.84 3.43 -7.83
CA ALA A 169 -9.43 3.13 -6.53
C ALA A 169 -10.97 3.01 -6.58
N LEU A 170 -11.66 3.80 -7.40
CA LEU A 170 -13.10 3.63 -7.63
C LEU A 170 -13.44 2.32 -8.36
N LEU A 171 -12.64 1.92 -9.34
CA LEU A 171 -12.79 0.62 -10.00
C LEU A 171 -12.58 -0.53 -9.00
N ALA A 172 -11.61 -0.41 -8.10
CA ALA A 172 -11.40 -1.37 -7.01
C ALA A 172 -12.63 -1.44 -6.08
N ALA A 173 -13.19 -0.29 -5.70
CA ALA A 173 -14.37 -0.21 -4.87
C ALA A 173 -15.56 -0.95 -5.51
N GLY A 174 -15.79 -0.73 -6.81
CA GLY A 174 -16.85 -1.39 -7.58
C GLY A 174 -16.63 -2.89 -7.71
N ALA A 175 -15.41 -3.32 -8.03
CA ALA A 175 -15.06 -4.73 -8.17
C ALA A 175 -15.25 -5.51 -6.86
N ILE A 176 -14.77 -4.98 -5.73
CA ILE A 176 -14.92 -5.61 -4.42
C ILE A 176 -16.36 -5.57 -3.92
N PHE A 177 -17.08 -4.48 -4.17
CA PHE A 177 -18.50 -4.39 -3.82
C PHE A 177 -19.33 -5.44 -4.57
N ALA A 178 -19.05 -5.65 -5.85
CA ALA A 178 -19.72 -6.65 -6.67
C ALA A 178 -19.31 -8.09 -6.32
N LEU A 179 -18.07 -8.31 -5.88
CA LEU A 179 -17.59 -9.62 -5.42
C LEU A 179 -18.22 -10.02 -4.07
N GLY A 180 -18.28 -9.10 -3.12
CA GLY A 180 -18.77 -9.35 -1.76
C GLY A 180 -17.79 -10.15 -0.89
N ASP A 181 -18.26 -10.55 0.31
CA ASP A 181 -17.48 -11.35 1.25
C ASP A 181 -17.46 -12.84 0.84
N GLY A 182 -16.36 -13.54 1.12
CA GLY A 182 -16.20 -14.95 0.78
C GLY A 182 -17.00 -15.92 1.66
N PRO A 183 -17.30 -17.13 1.16
CA PRO A 183 -18.14 -18.12 1.85
C PRO A 183 -17.49 -18.69 3.12
N HIS A 184 -16.16 -18.60 3.26
CA HIS A 184 -15.43 -19.09 4.42
C HIS A 184 -15.33 -18.06 5.55
N LEU A 185 -15.91 -16.87 5.38
CA LEU A 185 -16.03 -15.91 6.46
C LEU A 185 -17.11 -16.40 7.43
N LYS A 186 -16.72 -17.22 8.43
CA LYS A 186 -17.58 -17.50 9.58
C LYS A 186 -17.85 -16.19 10.31
N ARG A 187 -18.94 -15.50 9.95
CA ARG A 187 -19.54 -14.45 10.80
C ARG A 187 -19.86 -15.11 12.12
N ARG A 188 -19.01 -14.90 13.12
CA ARG A 188 -19.36 -15.26 14.48
C ARG A 188 -20.40 -14.24 14.94
N ALA A 189 -21.67 -14.50 14.65
CA ALA A 189 -22.77 -13.78 15.25
C ALA A 189 -22.65 -13.97 16.78
N GLY A 190 -22.50 -12.88 17.53
CA GLY A 190 -22.42 -12.92 18.99
C GLY A 190 -21.03 -13.06 19.61
N VAL A 191 -19.92 -12.76 18.90
CA VAL A 191 -18.61 -12.62 19.59
C VAL A 191 -18.73 -11.48 20.60
N PRO A 192 -18.36 -11.69 21.88
CA PRO A 192 -18.35 -10.63 22.87
C PRO A 192 -17.45 -9.49 22.38
N HIS A 193 -17.79 -8.25 22.72
CA HIS A 193 -16.98 -7.06 22.45
C HIS A 193 -15.49 -7.38 22.52
N LEU A 194 -14.73 -7.06 21.47
CA LEU A 194 -13.28 -6.94 21.59
C LEU A 194 -13.04 -5.89 22.67
N LYS A 195 -12.82 -6.34 23.90
CA LYS A 195 -12.56 -5.45 25.03
C LYS A 195 -11.31 -4.66 24.67
N LEU A 196 -11.43 -3.33 24.67
CA LEU A 196 -10.30 -2.40 24.64
C LEU A 196 -9.21 -2.96 25.58
N GLY A 197 -8.08 -3.40 25.03
CA GLY A 197 -7.02 -4.07 25.79
C GLY A 197 -6.66 -5.48 25.33
N ARG A 198 -7.58 -6.28 24.76
CA ARG A 198 -7.27 -7.64 24.25
C ARG A 198 -6.26 -7.66 23.10
N VAL A 199 -6.18 -6.58 22.33
CA VAL A 199 -5.13 -6.41 21.30
C VAL A 199 -3.74 -6.40 21.92
N PHE A 200 -3.56 -5.75 23.07
CA PHE A 200 -2.28 -5.74 23.79
C PHE A 200 -1.96 -7.08 24.45
N PHE A 201 -2.98 -7.88 24.81
CA PHE A 201 -2.75 -9.25 25.28
C PHE A 201 -2.15 -10.17 24.21
N ALA A 202 -2.27 -9.86 22.91
CA ALA A 202 -1.58 -10.61 21.86
C ALA A 202 -0.05 -10.55 22.03
N PHE A 203 0.48 -9.41 22.52
CA PHE A 203 1.91 -9.24 22.80
C PHE A 203 2.40 -10.01 24.03
N ALA A 204 1.50 -10.59 24.82
CA ALA A 204 1.86 -11.51 25.89
C ALA A 204 2.31 -12.87 25.36
N ASN A 205 1.92 -13.25 24.13
CA ASN A 205 2.37 -14.48 23.50
C ASN A 205 3.80 -14.30 22.95
N PRO A 206 4.79 -15.09 23.42
CA PRO A 206 6.18 -14.98 22.98
C PRO A 206 6.37 -15.28 21.50
N ASP A 207 5.62 -16.24 20.93
CA ASP A 207 5.71 -16.61 19.51
C ASP A 207 5.19 -15.48 18.62
N PHE A 208 4.09 -14.85 19.03
CA PHE A 208 3.56 -13.67 18.34
C PHE A 208 4.57 -12.52 18.37
N ARG A 209 5.19 -12.26 19.53
CA ARG A 209 6.18 -11.19 19.66
C ARG A 209 7.44 -11.47 18.85
N ALA A 210 7.93 -12.71 18.84
CA ALA A 210 9.07 -13.11 18.03
C ALA A 210 8.79 -12.89 16.53
N SER A 211 7.62 -13.31 16.04
CA SER A 211 7.21 -13.09 14.65
C SER A 211 7.05 -11.60 14.32
N ALA A 212 6.38 -10.83 15.19
CA ALA A 212 6.16 -9.40 14.98
C ALA A 212 7.46 -8.60 14.98
N LEU A 213 8.38 -8.88 15.90
CA LEU A 213 9.70 -8.22 15.96
C LEU A 213 10.59 -8.63 14.79
N GLY A 214 10.54 -9.91 14.37
CA GLY A 214 11.24 -10.37 13.16
C GLY A 214 10.75 -9.64 11.91
N TYR A 215 9.44 -9.50 11.74
CA TYR A 215 8.86 -8.73 10.64
C TYR A 215 9.25 -7.25 10.72
N PHE A 216 9.22 -6.64 11.92
CA PHE A 216 9.65 -5.26 12.11
C PHE A 216 11.12 -5.05 11.72
N GLY A 217 12.02 -5.92 12.18
CA GLY A 217 13.44 -5.86 11.82
C GLY A 217 13.65 -6.03 10.33
N HIS A 218 12.96 -6.97 9.70
CA HIS A 218 13.01 -7.14 8.25
C HIS A 218 12.52 -5.89 7.48
N GLN A 219 11.39 -5.30 7.90
CA GLN A 219 10.89 -4.06 7.29
C GLN A 219 11.88 -2.91 7.49
N TRP A 220 12.50 -2.79 8.67
CA TRP A 220 13.52 -1.79 8.97
C TRP A 220 14.71 -1.89 8.01
N GLU A 221 15.28 -3.08 7.85
CA GLU A 221 16.38 -3.33 6.90
C GLU A 221 15.96 -3.02 5.46
N LEU A 222 14.75 -3.39 5.07
CA LEU A 222 14.23 -3.16 3.72
C LEU A 222 14.07 -1.66 3.41
N TYR A 223 13.49 -0.87 4.33
CA TYR A 223 13.35 0.58 4.13
C TYR A 223 14.71 1.29 4.14
N ALA A 224 15.65 0.85 4.99
CA ALA A 224 17.02 1.33 4.97
C ALA A 224 17.68 1.04 3.61
N PHE A 225 17.54 -0.19 3.10
CA PHE A 225 18.03 -0.58 1.78
C PHE A 225 17.44 0.30 0.67
N TRP A 226 16.11 0.49 0.63
CA TRP A 226 15.46 1.36 -0.37
C TRP A 226 15.92 2.81 -0.31
N THR A 227 16.25 3.32 0.87
CA THR A 227 16.77 4.68 1.05
C THR A 227 18.21 4.82 0.56
N ILE A 228 19.05 3.80 0.82
CA ILE A 228 20.49 3.83 0.53
C ILE A 228 20.78 3.52 -0.95
N VAL A 229 20.00 2.64 -1.60
CA VAL A 229 20.23 2.19 -2.98
C VAL A 229 20.35 3.36 -3.98
N PRO A 230 19.44 4.37 -4.02
CA PRO A 230 19.59 5.51 -4.93
C PRO A 230 20.84 6.34 -4.66
N ILE A 231 21.26 6.45 -3.39
CA ILE A 231 22.47 7.19 -2.98
C ILE A 231 23.71 6.47 -3.51
N LEU A 232 23.81 5.16 -3.29
CA LEU A 232 24.90 4.34 -3.80
C LEU A 232 24.92 4.29 -5.33
N ALA A 233 23.76 4.21 -5.98
CA ALA A 233 23.66 4.27 -7.44
C ALA A 233 24.14 5.61 -7.99
N THR A 234 23.88 6.71 -7.29
CA THR A 234 24.37 8.05 -7.67
C THR A 234 25.90 8.11 -7.58
N GLN A 235 26.48 7.63 -6.49
CA GLN A 235 27.93 7.59 -6.31
C GLN A 235 28.60 6.69 -7.36
N ALA A 236 28.06 5.50 -7.60
CA ALA A 236 28.58 4.57 -8.60
C ALA A 236 28.51 5.14 -10.03
N SER A 237 27.42 5.84 -10.39
CA SER A 237 27.30 6.50 -11.70
C SER A 237 28.32 7.63 -11.89
N LEU A 238 28.63 8.38 -10.83
CA LEU A 238 29.64 9.44 -10.85
C LEU A 238 31.07 8.87 -10.96
N ASP A 239 31.37 7.82 -10.20
CA ASP A 239 32.72 7.23 -10.13
C ASP A 239 33.10 6.42 -11.37
N THR A 240 32.13 5.74 -11.99
CA THR A 240 32.40 4.86 -13.14
C THR A 240 32.31 5.57 -14.49
N GLY A 241 31.74 6.79 -14.56
CA GLY A 241 31.54 7.53 -15.81
C GLY A 241 30.64 6.81 -16.82
N THR A 242 29.91 5.78 -16.39
CA THR A 242 29.22 4.83 -17.28
C THR A 242 27.94 5.39 -17.92
N GLY A 243 27.45 6.55 -17.46
CA GLY A 243 26.26 7.22 -18.02
C GLY A 243 24.93 6.52 -17.70
N TRP A 244 24.91 5.55 -16.78
CA TRP A 244 23.68 4.83 -16.41
C TRP A 244 22.75 5.75 -15.61
N SER A 245 21.47 5.77 -15.97
CA SER A 245 20.44 6.51 -15.25
C SER A 245 20.28 5.96 -13.84
N VAL A 246 20.50 6.81 -12.82
CA VAL A 246 20.28 6.48 -11.40
C VAL A 246 18.86 5.94 -11.17
N SER A 247 17.87 6.49 -11.89
CA SER A 247 16.49 6.01 -11.88
C SER A 247 16.35 4.61 -12.46
N ALA A 248 17.08 4.25 -13.52
CA ALA A 248 17.07 2.90 -14.07
C ALA A 248 17.66 1.87 -13.10
N LEU A 249 18.77 2.22 -12.44
CA LEU A 249 19.40 1.36 -11.43
C LEU A 249 18.50 1.18 -10.21
N ALA A 250 17.94 2.26 -9.67
CA ALA A 250 17.01 2.19 -8.55
C ALA A 250 15.74 1.38 -8.89
N PHE A 251 15.19 1.57 -10.10
CA PHE A 251 14.06 0.77 -10.58
C PHE A 251 14.42 -0.72 -10.66
N ALA A 252 15.58 -1.07 -11.23
CA ALA A 252 16.01 -2.46 -11.37
C ALA A 252 16.22 -3.13 -10.00
N PHE A 253 16.95 -2.49 -9.09
CA PHE A 253 17.24 -3.06 -7.77
C PHE A 253 15.98 -3.20 -6.90
N ILE A 254 15.11 -2.20 -6.86
CA ILE A 254 13.86 -2.27 -6.12
C ILE A 254 12.90 -3.26 -6.79
N GLY A 255 12.79 -3.21 -8.12
CA GLY A 255 11.93 -4.07 -8.93
C GLY A 255 12.27 -5.56 -8.85
N ILE A 256 13.54 -5.93 -8.73
CA ILE A 256 13.96 -7.33 -8.48
C ILE A 256 13.36 -7.87 -7.17
N GLY A 257 13.15 -7.02 -6.17
CA GLY A 257 12.44 -7.39 -4.94
C GLY A 257 11.05 -7.97 -5.21
N ALA A 258 10.35 -7.48 -6.25
CA ALA A 258 9.05 -8.03 -6.63
C ALA A 258 9.15 -9.48 -7.13
N LEU A 259 10.21 -9.81 -7.88
CA LEU A 259 10.48 -11.19 -8.31
C LEU A 259 10.79 -12.07 -7.09
N GLY A 260 11.57 -11.55 -6.14
CA GLY A 260 11.86 -12.24 -4.88
C GLY A 260 10.59 -12.61 -4.11
N CYS A 261 9.61 -11.71 -4.03
CA CYS A 261 8.31 -11.99 -3.42
C CYS A 261 7.57 -13.12 -4.13
N ILE A 262 7.50 -13.09 -5.47
CA ILE A 262 6.80 -14.12 -6.26
C ILE A 262 7.48 -15.48 -6.10
N VAL A 263 8.80 -15.55 -6.21
CA VAL A 263 9.57 -16.80 -6.05
C VAL A 263 9.42 -17.34 -4.63
N GLY A 264 9.53 -16.47 -3.61
CA GLY A 264 9.33 -16.86 -2.21
C GLY A 264 7.92 -17.43 -1.97
N GLY A 265 6.89 -16.84 -2.57
CA GLY A 265 5.52 -17.36 -2.53
C GLY A 265 5.39 -18.75 -3.15
N LEU A 266 6.01 -18.97 -4.31
CA LEU A 266 6.02 -20.27 -5.00
C LEU A 266 6.76 -21.35 -4.21
N VAL A 267 7.85 -21.00 -3.51
CA VAL A 267 8.59 -21.93 -2.66
C VAL A 267 7.78 -22.28 -1.41
N SER A 268 7.18 -21.28 -0.75
CA SER A 268 6.33 -21.50 0.43
C SER A 268 5.15 -22.43 0.15
N GLU A 269 4.53 -22.31 -1.03
CA GLU A 269 3.41 -23.16 -1.45
C GLU A 269 3.82 -24.62 -1.67
N ARG A 270 5.10 -24.89 -1.93
CA ARG A 270 5.64 -26.26 -2.09
C ARG A 270 6.07 -26.91 -0.77
N THR A 271 6.31 -26.12 0.27
CA THR A 271 6.87 -26.59 1.55
C THR A 271 5.89 -26.52 2.71
N SER A 272 4.68 -25.99 2.51
CA SER A 272 3.60 -25.89 3.51
C SER A 272 2.52 -26.94 3.25
#